data_AF-A0A533XM80-F1
#
_entry.id   AF-A0A533XM80-F1
#
_cell.length_a   1.000
_cell.length_b   1.000
_cell.length_c   1.000
_cell.angle_alpha   90.00
_cell.angle_beta   90.00
_cell.angle_gamma   90.00
#
_symmetry.space_group_name_H-M   'P 1'
#
loop_
_entity.id
_entity.type
_entity.pdbx_description
1 polymer ?
#
loop_
_entity_poly.entity_id
_entity_poly.type
_entity_poly.pdbx_seq_one_letter_code
_entity_poly.pdbx_strand_id
1 'polypeptide(L)'
;MKLTRNVILVLLILLVLVIVALPSFAEDIMPMPSMAINKELPGSRTGVLTKALGAVLQIEHASYTLSPVALVEDRFGSPLTLKDIQCHDVEYKVQYWVAADHDRSQIMQLIVTFPE
;
A
#
# COMPACT_ATOMS: atom_id res chain seq x y z
N MET A 1 8.20 -34.56 -42.24
CA MET A 1 9.19 -33.46 -42.41
C MET A 1 10.01 -33.38 -41.14
N LYS A 2 11.34 -33.59 -41.21
CA LYS A 2 12.24 -33.55 -40.03
C LYS A 2 12.54 -32.09 -39.69
N LEU A 3 12.04 -31.61 -38.57
CA LEU A 3 12.36 -30.30 -38.02
C LEU A 3 13.85 -30.31 -37.62
N THR A 4 14.68 -29.58 -38.36
CA THR A 4 16.13 -29.55 -38.13
C THR A 4 16.43 -28.82 -36.82
N ARG A 5 17.43 -29.30 -36.07
CA ARG A 5 17.83 -28.79 -34.75
C ARG A 5 18.03 -27.26 -34.72
N ASN A 6 18.38 -26.67 -35.86
CA ASN A 6 18.54 -25.22 -36.02
C ASN A 6 17.21 -24.44 -35.94
N VAL A 7 16.10 -25.03 -36.39
CA VAL A 7 14.77 -24.39 -36.29
C VAL A 7 14.33 -24.29 -34.83
N ILE A 8 14.61 -25.32 -34.03
CA ILE A 8 14.32 -25.32 -32.59
C ILE A 8 15.18 -24.28 -31.87
N LEU A 9 16.45 -24.16 -32.23
CA LEU A 9 17.36 -23.16 -31.65
C LEU A 9 16.90 -21.73 -31.97
N VAL A 10 16.49 -21.46 -33.21
CA VAL A 10 15.96 -20.15 -33.63
C VAL A 10 14.68 -19.81 -32.88
N LEU A 11 13.78 -20.78 -32.70
CA LEU A 11 12.54 -20.58 -31.95
C LEU A 11 12.79 -20.27 -30.47
N LEU A 12 13.76 -20.95 -29.84
CA LEU A 12 14.17 -20.67 -28.45
C LEU A 12 14.80 -19.29 -28.30
N ILE A 13 15.63 -18.87 -29.26
CA ILE A 13 16.23 -17.53 -29.24
C ILE A 13 15.14 -16.46 -29.40
N LEU A 14 14.19 -16.65 -30.33
CA LEU A 14 13.04 -15.75 -30.51
C LEU A 14 12.17 -15.68 -29.25
N LEU A 15 11.92 -16.81 -28.58
CA LEU A 15 11.15 -16.85 -27.34
C LEU A 15 11.85 -16.08 -26.21
N VAL A 16 13.16 -16.24 -26.05
CA VAL A 16 13.95 -15.51 -25.05
C VAL A 16 14.00 -14.02 -25.35
N LEU A 17 14.12 -13.64 -26.62
CA LEU A 17 14.11 -12.23 -27.04
C LEU A 17 12.76 -11.55 -26.74
N VAL A 18 11.65 -12.27 -26.87
CA VAL A 18 10.30 -11.77 -26.53
C VAL A 18 10.14 -11.56 -25.03
N ILE A 19 10.74 -12.40 -24.18
CA ILE A 19 10.67 -12.24 -22.71
C ILE A 19 11.52 -11.05 -22.24
N VAL A 20 12.70 -10.84 -22.85
CA VAL A 20 13.60 -9.72 -22.50
C VAL A 20 13.07 -8.38 -23.04
N ALA A 21 12.26 -8.40 -24.12
CA ALA A 21 11.66 -7.22 -24.72
C ALA A 21 10.28 -6.86 -24.17
N LEU A 22 9.82 -7.48 -23.07
CA LEU A 22 8.74 -6.90 -22.30
C LEU A 22 9.31 -5.64 -21.63
N PRO A 23 8.86 -4.43 -22.00
CA PRO A 23 9.15 -3.28 -21.16
C PRO A 23 8.58 -3.65 -19.80
N SER A 24 9.45 -3.70 -18.78
CA SER A 24 9.04 -3.61 -17.40
C SER A 24 8.01 -2.48 -17.35
N PHE A 25 6.73 -2.83 -17.17
CA PHE A 25 5.70 -1.91 -16.72
C PHE A 25 6.08 -1.51 -15.30
N ALA A 26 7.19 -0.78 -15.15
CA ALA A 26 7.23 0.28 -14.18
C ALA A 26 6.18 1.24 -14.71
N GLU A 27 4.94 1.07 -14.24
CA GLU A 27 3.98 2.16 -14.27
C GLU A 27 4.76 3.37 -13.75
N ASP A 28 5.01 4.30 -14.64
CA ASP A 28 5.45 5.64 -14.31
C ASP A 28 4.25 6.22 -13.56
N ILE A 29 4.17 5.91 -12.27
CA ILE A 29 3.22 6.52 -11.36
C ILE A 29 3.69 7.96 -11.31
N MET A 30 3.19 8.77 -12.25
CA MET A 30 3.19 10.22 -12.14
C MET A 30 2.89 10.51 -10.67
N PRO A 31 3.74 11.28 -9.95
CA PRO A 31 3.48 11.57 -8.56
C PRO A 31 2.11 12.23 -8.52
N MET A 32 1.08 11.46 -8.13
CA MET A 32 -0.24 12.02 -7.92
C MET A 32 -0.01 13.14 -6.92
N PRO A 33 -0.60 14.33 -7.15
CA PRO A 33 -0.55 15.37 -6.13
C PRO A 33 -0.92 14.70 -4.82
N SER A 34 -0.07 14.85 -3.79
CA SER A 34 -0.28 14.22 -2.50
C SER A 34 -1.68 14.60 -2.04
N MET A 35 -2.65 13.69 -2.20
CA MET A 35 -4.01 13.97 -1.80
C MET A 35 -3.95 14.06 -0.28
N ALA A 36 -4.30 15.22 0.25
CA ALA A 36 -4.40 15.39 1.68
C ALA A 36 -5.60 14.61 2.21
N ILE A 37 -5.54 14.14 3.45
CA ILE A 37 -6.66 13.49 4.12
C ILE A 37 -7.83 14.48 4.23
N ASN A 38 -8.99 14.09 3.72
CA ASN A 38 -10.22 14.87 3.86
C ASN A 38 -10.92 14.53 5.18
N LYS A 39 -10.67 15.36 6.20
CA LYS A 39 -11.22 15.19 7.56
C LYS A 39 -12.74 15.39 7.64
N GLU A 40 -13.37 15.98 6.61
CA GLU A 40 -14.81 16.19 6.56
C GLU A 40 -15.58 14.94 6.10
N LEU A 41 -14.87 13.89 5.64
CA LEU A 41 -15.50 12.64 5.25
C LEU A 41 -16.18 11.98 6.45
N PRO A 42 -17.47 11.61 6.34
CA PRO A 42 -18.17 10.91 7.41
C PRO A 42 -17.61 9.49 7.59
N GLY A 43 -17.87 8.90 8.76
CA GLY A 43 -17.47 7.52 9.04
C GLY A 43 -16.04 7.37 9.58
N SER A 44 -15.39 8.47 9.97
CA SER A 44 -14.12 8.43 10.69
C SER A 44 -14.29 7.68 12.02
N ARG A 45 -13.27 6.91 12.37
CA ARG A 45 -13.16 6.21 13.66
C ARG A 45 -11.90 6.67 14.36
N THR A 46 -11.90 6.60 15.68
CA THR A 46 -10.70 6.83 16.49
C THR A 46 -10.32 5.53 17.18
N GLY A 47 -9.06 5.41 17.56
CA GLY A 47 -8.57 4.26 18.31
C GLY A 47 -7.11 4.42 18.70
N VAL A 48 -6.53 3.35 19.24
CA VAL A 48 -5.12 3.29 19.63
C VAL A 48 -4.42 2.25 18.76
N LEU A 49 -3.49 2.70 17.91
CA LEU A 49 -2.58 1.83 17.17
C LEU A 49 -1.56 1.26 18.15
N THR A 50 -1.59 -0.06 18.36
CA THR A 50 -0.70 -0.78 19.28
C THR A 50 0.43 -1.50 18.55
N LYS A 51 0.23 -1.77 17.26
CA LYS A 51 1.22 -2.45 16.41
C LYS A 51 0.99 -2.12 14.94
N ALA A 52 2.07 -1.89 14.21
CA ALA A 52 2.07 -1.70 12.76
C ALA A 52 3.23 -2.46 12.14
N LEU A 53 2.91 -3.48 11.34
CA LEU A 53 3.89 -4.30 10.63
C LEU A 53 3.55 -4.36 9.15
N GLY A 54 4.30 -3.61 8.34
CA GLY A 54 4.00 -3.45 6.92
C GLY A 54 2.62 -2.82 6.73
N ALA A 55 1.75 -3.48 5.96
CA ALA A 55 0.38 -3.03 5.76
C ALA A 55 -0.59 -3.46 6.88
N VAL A 56 -0.18 -4.30 7.83
CA VAL A 56 -1.09 -4.80 8.88
C VAL A 56 -1.01 -3.90 10.11
N LEU A 57 -2.15 -3.37 10.51
CA LEU A 57 -2.31 -2.44 11.63
C LEU A 57 -3.19 -3.08 12.70
N GLN A 58 -2.71 -3.10 13.94
CA GLN A 58 -3.51 -3.48 15.10
C GLN A 58 -3.99 -2.20 15.79
N ILE A 59 -5.28 -1.92 15.67
CA ILE A 59 -5.91 -0.77 16.33
C ILE A 59 -6.83 -1.34 17.40
N GLU A 60 -6.50 -1.06 18.66
CA GLU A 60 -7.11 -1.67 19.84
C GLU A 60 -7.06 -3.22 19.72
N HIS A 61 -8.22 -3.88 19.76
CA HIS A 61 -8.35 -5.33 19.67
C HIS A 61 -8.64 -5.83 18.24
N ALA A 62 -8.64 -4.96 17.24
CA ALA A 62 -8.95 -5.29 15.86
C ALA A 62 -7.74 -5.17 14.92
N SER A 63 -7.68 -6.08 13.95
CA SER A 63 -6.68 -6.06 12.89
C SER A 63 -7.27 -5.45 11.63
N TYR A 64 -6.54 -4.51 11.05
CA TYR A 64 -6.86 -3.81 9.82
C TYR A 64 -5.70 -3.95 8.82
N THR A 65 -6.03 -3.86 7.54
CA THR A 65 -5.04 -3.78 6.46
C THR A 65 -5.05 -2.38 5.88
N LEU A 66 -3.89 -1.73 5.78
CA LEU A 66 -3.74 -0.47 5.09
C LEU A 66 -3.81 -0.71 3.58
N SER A 67 -4.68 0.04 2.90
CA SER A 67 -4.75 0.00 1.44
C SER A 67 -3.42 0.43 0.81
N PRO A 68 -2.97 -0.16 -0.31
CA PRO A 68 -1.77 0.27 -1.03
C PRO A 68 -1.84 1.73 -1.50
N VAL A 69 -3.05 2.27 -1.63
CA VAL A 69 -3.33 3.66 -2.03
C VAL A 69 -3.85 4.51 -0.86
N ALA A 70 -3.66 4.04 0.38
CA ALA A 70 -4.11 4.77 1.55
C ALA A 70 -3.32 6.06 1.74
N LEU A 71 -4.01 7.10 2.20
CA LEU A 71 -3.39 8.35 2.62
C LEU A 71 -3.04 8.24 4.11
N VAL A 72 -1.78 8.53 4.45
CA VAL A 72 -1.30 8.49 5.84
C VAL A 72 -0.63 9.80 6.17
N GLU A 73 -1.06 10.43 7.26
CA GLU A 73 -0.53 11.72 7.72
C GLU A 73 -0.32 11.72 9.24
N ASP A 74 0.50 12.65 9.72
CA ASP A 74 0.54 13.01 11.13
C ASP A 74 -0.61 13.97 11.50
N ARG A 75 -0.72 14.32 12.80
CA ARG A 75 -1.73 15.27 13.28
C ARG A 75 -1.64 16.68 12.66
N PHE A 76 -0.49 17.04 12.10
CA PHE A 76 -0.21 18.33 11.46
C PHE A 76 -0.45 18.32 9.95
N GLY A 77 -0.79 17.15 9.37
CA GLY A 77 -1.00 16.98 7.94
C GLY A 77 0.28 16.67 7.15
N SER A 78 1.37 16.31 7.83
CA SER A 78 2.59 15.86 7.16
C SER A 78 2.40 14.42 6.68
N PRO A 79 2.69 14.10 5.41
CA PRO A 79 2.55 12.74 4.89
C PRO A 79 3.53 11.80 5.58
N LEU A 80 3.06 10.58 5.88
CA LEU A 80 3.85 9.53 6.51
C LEU A 80 3.97 8.33 5.56
N THR A 81 5.12 7.68 5.59
CA THR A 81 5.32 6.38 4.92
C THR A 81 4.98 5.24 5.87
N LEU A 82 4.82 4.03 5.31
CA LEU A 82 4.68 2.81 6.10
C LEU A 82 5.82 2.59 7.10
N LYS A 83 7.03 3.08 6.80
CA LYS A 83 8.18 2.96 7.70
C LYS A 83 8.05 3.89 8.89
N ASP A 84 7.49 5.09 8.69
CA ASP A 84 7.36 6.10 9.74
C ASP A 84 6.33 5.71 10.80
N ILE A 85 5.35 4.87 10.44
CA ILE A 85 4.33 4.38 11.35
C ILE A 85 4.63 2.98 11.92
N GLN A 86 5.77 2.36 11.59
CA GLN A 86 6.11 1.04 12.13
C GLN A 86 6.28 1.12 13.64
N CYS A 87 5.52 0.30 14.35
CA CYS A 87 5.59 0.22 15.79
C CYS A 87 5.31 -1.20 16.30
N HIS A 88 5.89 -1.49 17.46
CA HIS A 88 5.66 -2.71 18.21
C HIS A 88 5.58 -2.33 19.68
N ASP A 89 4.47 -2.63 20.33
CA ASP A 89 4.22 -2.33 21.75
C ASP A 89 4.30 -0.85 22.12
N VAL A 90 4.01 0.04 21.16
CA VAL A 90 3.86 1.49 21.38
C VAL A 90 2.46 1.91 20.99
N GLU A 91 1.85 2.73 21.84
CA GLU A 91 0.48 3.22 21.65
C GLU A 91 0.47 4.59 20.98
N TYR A 92 -0.07 4.67 19.76
CA TYR A 92 -0.35 5.93 19.07
C TYR A 92 -1.84 6.16 18.93
N LYS A 93 -2.30 7.38 19.24
CA LYS A 93 -3.69 7.74 18.94
C LYS A 93 -3.84 7.88 17.44
N VAL A 94 -4.90 7.30 16.90
CA VAL A 94 -5.18 7.34 15.46
C VAL A 94 -6.61 7.76 15.18
N GLN A 95 -6.79 8.43 14.04
CA GLN A 95 -8.08 8.62 13.40
C GLN A 95 -8.03 7.97 12.02
N TYR A 96 -9.02 7.16 11.66
CA TYR A 96 -8.97 6.35 10.45
C TYR A 96 -10.33 6.17 9.79
N TRP A 97 -10.31 5.94 8.48
CA TRP A 97 -11.48 5.64 7.67
C TRP A 97 -11.31 4.28 7.02
N VAL A 98 -12.33 3.44 7.14
CA VAL A 98 -12.37 2.12 6.48
C VAL A 98 -13.11 2.21 5.16
N ALA A 99 -12.77 1.33 4.21
CA ALA A 99 -13.48 1.22 2.95
C ALA A 99 -14.98 0.95 3.21
N ALA A 100 -15.84 1.61 2.44
CA ALA A 100 -17.29 1.47 2.57
C ALA A 100 -17.81 0.11 2.04
N ASP A 101 -17.01 -0.56 1.21
CA ASP A 101 -17.36 -1.79 0.52
C ASP A 101 -17.12 -3.05 1.39
N HIS A 102 -17.10 -4.23 0.76
CA HIS A 102 -17.08 -5.54 1.45
C HIS A 102 -15.90 -5.77 2.41
N ASP A 103 -14.78 -5.06 2.23
CA ASP A 103 -13.61 -5.18 3.11
C ASP A 103 -13.58 -4.06 4.16
N ARG A 104 -14.45 -4.18 5.17
CA ARG A 104 -14.50 -3.26 6.33
C ARG A 104 -13.25 -3.32 7.23
N SER A 105 -12.29 -4.18 6.89
CA SER A 105 -10.96 -4.25 7.52
C SER A 105 -9.91 -3.44 6.78
N GLN A 106 -10.22 -2.87 5.61
CA GLN A 106 -9.26 -2.07 4.86
C GLN A 106 -9.34 -0.58 5.23
N ILE A 107 -8.21 0.01 5.63
CA ILE A 107 -8.09 1.45 5.93
C ILE A 107 -7.64 2.21 4.69
N MET A 108 -8.36 3.28 4.36
CA MET A 108 -8.12 4.16 3.21
C MET A 108 -7.47 5.49 3.60
N GLN A 109 -7.71 5.96 4.82
CA GLN A 109 -7.11 7.19 5.36
C GLN A 109 -6.73 6.96 6.82
N LEU A 110 -5.54 7.39 7.23
CA LEU A 110 -5.02 7.23 8.57
C LEU A 110 -4.26 8.48 9.03
N ILE A 111 -4.71 9.08 10.12
CA ILE A 111 -3.99 10.13 10.83
C ILE A 111 -3.36 9.52 12.07
N VAL A 112 -2.06 9.70 12.25
CA VAL A 112 -1.31 9.24 13.43
C VAL A 112 -0.92 10.42 14.31
N THR A 113 -1.20 10.31 15.60
CA THR A 113 -0.75 11.27 16.60
C THR A 113 0.36 10.64 17.44
N PHE A 114 1.60 11.02 17.12
CA PHE A 114 2.78 10.64 17.90
C PHE A 114 2.80 11.39 19.25
N PRO A 115 3.30 10.75 20.32
CA PRO A 115 3.60 11.45 21.58
C PRO A 115 4.70 12.49 21.37
N GLU A 116 4.64 13.58 22.13
CA GLU A 116 5.63 14.67 22.14
C GLU A 116 6.91 14.29 22.90
#